data_AF-A0A0D2P2W4-F1
#
_entry.id   AF-A0A0D2P2W4-F1
#
_cell.length_a   1.000
_cell.length_b   1.000
_cell.length_c   1.000
_cell.angle_alpha   90.00
_cell.angle_beta   90.00
_cell.angle_gamma   90.00
#
_symmetry.space_group_name_H-M   'P 1'
#
loop_
_entity.id
_entity.type
_entity.pdbx_description
1 polymer ?
#
loop_
_entity_poly.entity_id
_entity_poly.type
_entity_poly.pdbx_seq_one_letter_code
_entity_poly.pdbx_strand_id
1 'polypeptide(L)'
;ITQLRTEHIPLAAYLHRFNLAESPTCQQCLEGTETVAHYLKNCKAYKKQRRALKFAIGQATDVGTHLLGTRKNMRHILKYVHDTKRFAESHGDLRPEPQAQQSRAIDPDDETQAGITWG
;
A
#
# COMPACT_ATOMS: atom_id res chain seq x y z
N ILE A 1 3.61 4.42 4.36
CA ILE A 1 2.19 3.96 4.50
C ILE A 1 1.42 4.70 5.60
N THR A 2 2.04 5.10 6.70
CA THR A 2 1.37 5.91 7.76
C THR A 2 0.62 7.12 7.19
N GLN A 3 1.23 7.88 6.27
CA GLN A 3 0.60 9.01 5.60
C GLN A 3 -0.68 8.65 4.81
N LEU A 4 -0.76 7.48 4.18
CA LEU A 4 -2.00 7.01 3.54
C LEU A 4 -3.08 6.69 4.59
N ARG A 5 -2.70 6.15 5.75
CA ARG A 5 -3.64 5.81 6.83
C ARG A 5 -4.22 7.04 7.50
N THR A 6 -3.39 8.07 7.67
CA THR A 6 -3.78 9.33 8.31
C THR A 6 -4.27 10.36 7.29
N GLU A 7 -4.40 9.99 6.01
CA GLU A 7 -4.75 10.90 4.91
C GLU A 7 -3.86 12.15 4.80
N HIS A 8 -2.64 12.10 5.36
CA HIS A 8 -1.63 13.17 5.31
C HIS A 8 -0.64 12.91 4.19
N ILE A 9 -1.14 12.86 2.96
CA ILE A 9 -0.38 12.51 1.77
C ILE A 9 -0.70 13.50 0.64
N PRO A 10 0.26 13.88 -0.24
CA PRO A 10 0.05 14.91 -1.26
C PRO A 10 -0.82 14.43 -2.44
N LEU A 11 -2.08 14.13 -2.15
CA LEU A 11 -3.16 14.04 -3.13
C LEU A 11 -3.84 15.41 -3.24
N ALA A 12 -4.47 15.70 -4.38
CA ALA A 12 -5.02 17.01 -4.69
C ALA A 12 -6.02 17.50 -3.62
N ALA A 13 -6.85 16.61 -3.06
CA ALA A 13 -7.78 16.97 -1.99
C ALA A 13 -7.07 17.45 -0.72
N TYR A 14 -5.94 16.83 -0.35
CA TYR A 14 -5.15 17.23 0.81
C TYR A 14 -4.41 18.55 0.55
N LEU A 15 -3.79 18.69 -0.62
CA LEU A 15 -3.03 19.89 -0.99
C LEU A 15 -3.93 21.13 -1.12
N HIS A 16 -5.13 20.97 -1.69
CA HIS A 16 -6.09 22.06 -1.85
C HIS A 16 -6.53 22.65 -0.50
N ARG A 17 -6.59 21.85 0.58
CA ARG A 17 -6.92 22.35 1.94
C ARG A 17 -5.93 23.40 2.46
N PHE A 18 -4.71 23.40 1.93
CA PHE A 18 -3.65 24.33 2.30
C PHE A 18 -3.31 25.31 1.18
N ASN A 19 -4.17 25.43 0.15
CA ASN A 19 -3.94 26.25 -1.04
C ASN A 19 -2.64 25.90 -1.80
N LEU A 20 -2.19 24.65 -1.72
CA LEU A 20 -1.00 24.14 -2.44
C LEU A 20 -1.34 23.49 -3.80
N ALA A 21 -2.63 23.30 -4.08
CA ALA A 21 -3.13 22.87 -5.37
C ALA A 21 -4.35 23.72 -5.74
N GLU A 22 -4.47 24.10 -7.01
CA GLU A 22 -5.56 24.96 -7.50
C GLU A 22 -6.94 24.31 -7.42
N SER A 23 -7.00 22.98 -7.43
CA SER A 23 -8.24 22.22 -7.44
C SER A 23 -8.07 20.90 -6.67
N PRO A 24 -9.11 20.43 -5.96
CA PRO A 24 -9.07 19.14 -5.28
C PRO A 24 -9.33 17.95 -6.24
N THR A 25 -9.59 18.23 -7.52
CA THR A 25 -9.91 17.23 -8.55
C THR A 25 -8.72 16.33 -8.88
N CYS A 26 -8.97 15.04 -9.09
CA CYS A 26 -7.92 14.11 -9.51
C CYS A 26 -7.43 14.44 -10.92
N GLN A 27 -6.16 14.85 -11.03
CA GLN A 27 -5.53 15.16 -12.32
C GLN A 27 -5.29 13.92 -13.20
N GLN A 28 -5.43 12.72 -12.64
CA GLN A 28 -5.07 11.46 -13.30
C GLN A 28 -6.25 10.89 -14.08
N CYS A 29 -7.47 11.01 -13.56
CA CYS A 29 -8.69 10.65 -14.28
C CYS A 29 -9.60 11.84 -14.59
N LEU A 30 -9.21 13.05 -14.20
CA LEU A 30 -9.95 14.30 -14.41
C LEU A 30 -11.37 14.31 -13.83
N GLU A 31 -11.63 13.43 -12.86
CA GLU A 31 -12.95 13.20 -12.29
C GLU A 31 -12.87 13.04 -10.76
N GLY A 32 -13.78 13.72 -10.06
CA GLY A 32 -13.95 13.58 -8.62
C GLY A 32 -12.79 14.11 -7.78
N THR A 33 -13.05 14.26 -6.48
CA THR A 33 -12.06 14.72 -5.50
C THR A 33 -11.01 13.65 -5.24
N GLU A 34 -9.72 14.00 -5.34
CA GLU A 34 -8.62 13.07 -5.15
C GLU A 34 -8.33 12.78 -3.66
N THR A 35 -9.20 11.98 -3.03
CA THR A 35 -9.00 11.45 -1.67
C THR A 35 -8.24 10.13 -1.69
N VAL A 36 -7.80 9.63 -0.52
CA VAL A 36 -7.23 8.28 -0.40
C VAL A 36 -8.23 7.21 -0.87
N ALA A 37 -9.52 7.39 -0.57
CA ALA A 37 -10.57 6.51 -1.07
C ALA A 37 -10.70 6.56 -2.60
N HIS A 38 -10.65 7.75 -3.19
CA HIS A 38 -10.63 7.88 -4.65
C HIS A 38 -9.41 7.17 -5.26
N TYR A 39 -8.22 7.46 -4.73
CA TYR A 39 -6.96 6.86 -5.18
C TYR A 39 -6.96 5.32 -5.10
N LEU A 40 -7.40 4.75 -3.97
CA LEU A 40 -7.38 3.30 -3.74
C LEU A 40 -8.55 2.54 -4.35
N LYS A 41 -9.73 3.16 -4.51
CA LYS A 41 -10.96 2.45 -4.93
C LYS A 41 -11.49 2.89 -6.28
N ASN A 42 -11.54 4.19 -6.54
CA ASN A 42 -12.46 4.76 -7.54
C ASN A 42 -11.74 5.25 -8.81
N CYS A 43 -10.50 5.73 -8.69
CA CYS A 43 -9.80 6.46 -9.75
C CYS A 43 -9.68 5.62 -11.03
N LYS A 44 -10.33 6.00 -12.13
CA LYS A 44 -10.33 5.18 -13.35
C LYS A 44 -8.92 4.99 -13.93
N ALA A 45 -8.03 5.96 -13.75
CA ALA A 45 -6.63 5.91 -14.19
C ALA A 45 -5.86 4.70 -13.62
N TYR A 46 -6.16 4.31 -12.38
CA TYR A 46 -5.46 3.21 -11.70
C TYR A 46 -6.18 1.86 -11.75
N LYS A 47 -7.12 1.68 -12.69
CA LYS A 47 -7.89 0.43 -12.82
C LYS A 47 -6.99 -0.79 -13.02
N LYS A 48 -5.93 -0.66 -13.83
CA LYS A 48 -4.98 -1.76 -14.12
C LYS A 48 -4.19 -2.15 -12.85
N GLN A 49 -3.63 -1.18 -12.15
CA GLN A 49 -2.87 -1.37 -10.92
C GLN A 49 -3.77 -1.93 -9.81
N ARG A 50 -5.02 -1.44 -9.68
CA ARG A 50 -5.99 -1.98 -8.71
C ARG A 50 -6.35 -3.42 -9.00
N ARG A 51 -6.50 -3.79 -10.27
CA ARG A 51 -6.75 -5.17 -10.67
C ARG A 51 -5.59 -6.08 -10.27
N ALA A 52 -4.34 -5.64 -10.50
CA ALA A 52 -3.15 -6.36 -10.06
C ALA A 52 -3.08 -6.50 -8.53
N LEU A 53 -3.37 -5.42 -7.79
CA LEU A 53 -3.46 -5.43 -6.32
C LEU A 53 -4.51 -6.44 -5.85
N LYS A 54 -5.72 -6.43 -6.44
CA LYS A 54 -6.81 -7.35 -6.10
C LYS A 54 -6.44 -8.81 -6.36
N PHE A 55 -5.75 -9.11 -7.46
CA PHE A 55 -5.23 -10.47 -7.69
C PHE A 55 -4.19 -10.89 -6.65
N ALA A 56 -3.33 -9.97 -6.21
CA ALA A 56 -2.26 -10.28 -5.26
C ALA A 56 -2.76 -10.49 -3.82
N ILE A 57 -3.78 -9.74 -3.39
CA ILE A 57 -4.36 -9.86 -2.04
C ILE A 57 -5.51 -10.89 -1.93
N GLY A 58 -6.04 -11.35 -3.09
CA GLY A 58 -7.14 -12.31 -3.19
C GLY A 58 -8.41 -11.68 -3.80
N GLN A 59 -8.98 -12.33 -4.82
CA GLN A 59 -10.09 -11.79 -5.63
C GLN A 59 -11.37 -11.44 -4.85
N ALA A 60 -11.61 -12.09 -3.70
CA ALA A 60 -12.76 -11.79 -2.85
C ALA A 60 -12.58 -10.53 -1.97
N THR A 61 -11.36 -10.00 -1.88
CA THR A 61 -11.06 -8.84 -1.02
C THR A 61 -11.37 -7.54 -1.75
N ASP A 62 -12.14 -6.65 -1.09
CA ASP A 62 -12.37 -5.29 -1.57
C ASP A 62 -11.09 -4.46 -1.49
N VAL A 63 -10.81 -3.64 -2.49
CA VAL A 63 -9.66 -2.72 -2.41
C VAL A 63 -10.09 -1.49 -1.62
N GLY A 64 -9.36 -1.13 -0.56
CA GLY A 64 -9.74 0.01 0.26
C GLY A 64 -8.78 0.46 1.33
N THR A 65 -9.22 1.49 2.07
CA THR A 65 -8.48 2.05 3.22
C THR A 65 -8.25 1.00 4.31
N HIS A 66 -9.18 0.07 4.52
CA HIS A 66 -9.01 -1.05 5.46
C HIS A 66 -7.78 -1.92 5.17
N LEU A 67 -7.35 -2.03 3.90
CA LEU A 67 -6.14 -2.78 3.54
C LEU A 67 -4.88 -2.18 4.13
N LEU A 68 -4.88 -0.86 4.33
CA LEU A 68 -3.72 -0.16 4.86
C LEU A 68 -3.36 -0.66 6.26
N GLY A 69 -4.32 -1.17 7.04
CA GLY A 69 -4.10 -1.69 8.40
C GLY A 69 -3.42 -3.07 8.46
N THR A 70 -3.55 -3.90 7.42
CA THR A 70 -3.15 -5.30 7.48
C THR A 70 -1.71 -5.52 7.04
N ARG A 71 -0.85 -6.03 7.93
CA ARG A 71 0.57 -6.29 7.63
C ARG A 71 0.80 -7.21 6.44
N LYS A 72 -0.07 -8.22 6.25
CA LYS A 72 0.00 -9.17 5.12
C LYS A 72 -0.11 -8.50 3.75
N ASN A 73 -0.84 -7.38 3.66
CA ASN A 73 -1.10 -6.67 2.40
C ASN A 73 -0.04 -5.60 2.09
N MET A 74 0.84 -5.30 3.04
CA MET A 74 1.74 -4.14 2.99
C MET A 74 2.61 -4.12 1.73
N ARG A 75 3.22 -5.26 1.40
CA ARG A 75 4.05 -5.39 0.19
C ARG A 75 3.26 -5.14 -1.09
N HIS A 76 2.03 -5.67 -1.19
CA HIS A 76 1.18 -5.48 -2.36
C HIS A 76 0.70 -4.04 -2.49
N ILE A 77 0.41 -3.36 -1.37
CA ILE A 77 0.04 -1.94 -1.36
C ILE A 77 1.23 -1.07 -1.77
N LEU A 78 2.44 -1.33 -1.26
CA LEU A 78 3.65 -0.61 -1.67
C LEU A 78 3.92 -0.78 -3.16
N LYS A 79 3.76 -2.01 -3.68
CA LYS A 79 3.85 -2.27 -5.11
C LYS A 79 2.79 -1.49 -5.91
N TYR A 80 1.54 -1.46 -5.45
CA TYR A 80 0.49 -0.64 -6.06
C TYR A 80 0.90 0.83 -6.11
N VAL A 81 1.37 1.39 -4.99
CA VAL A 81 1.81 2.78 -4.87
C VAL A 81 2.99 3.10 -5.80
N HIS A 82 3.91 2.18 -5.96
CA HIS A 82 4.99 2.31 -6.93
C HIS A 82 4.49 2.28 -8.38
N ASP A 83 3.64 1.31 -8.71
CA ASP A 83 3.18 1.07 -10.09
C ASP A 83 2.21 2.16 -10.60
N THR A 84 1.59 2.93 -9.70
CA THR A 84 0.78 4.10 -10.07
C THR A 84 1.62 5.33 -10.38
N LYS A 85 2.88 5.40 -9.91
CA LYS A 85 3.77 6.57 -10.01
C LYS A 85 3.17 7.88 -9.50
N ARG A 86 2.05 7.82 -8.76
CA ARG A 86 1.30 9.01 -8.31
C ARG A 86 2.14 9.96 -7.46
N PHE A 87 3.08 9.41 -6.70
CA PHE A 87 3.89 10.16 -5.74
C PHE A 87 5.33 10.38 -6.22
N ALA A 88 5.62 10.18 -7.51
CA ALA A 88 6.97 10.37 -8.05
C ALA A 88 7.49 11.80 -7.83
N GLU A 89 6.62 12.80 -7.92
CA GLU A 89 6.97 14.21 -7.69
C GLU A 89 7.32 14.52 -6.22
N SER A 90 6.64 13.88 -5.26
CA SER A 90 6.77 14.21 -3.84
C SER A 90 7.71 13.29 -3.07
N HIS A 91 7.87 12.04 -3.49
CA HIS A 91 8.63 11.01 -2.79
C HIS A 91 9.70 10.35 -3.68
N GLY A 92 9.86 10.80 -4.93
CA GLY A 92 10.77 10.18 -5.90
C GLY A 92 10.28 8.82 -6.38
N ASP A 93 11.16 8.09 -7.07
CA ASP A 93 10.87 6.74 -7.55
C ASP A 93 10.88 5.73 -6.38
N LEU A 94 9.70 5.30 -5.96
CA LEU A 94 9.49 4.36 -4.85
C LEU A 94 9.84 2.91 -5.25
N ARG A 95 11.09 2.66 -5.67
CA ARG A 95 11.52 1.34 -6.14
C ARG A 95 11.31 0.28 -5.04
N PRO A 96 10.48 -0.75 -5.28
CA PRO A 96 10.43 -1.89 -4.37
C PRO A 96 11.77 -2.64 -4.49
N GLU A 97 12.43 -2.91 -3.37
CA GLU A 97 13.68 -3.67 -3.39
C GLU A 97 13.48 -5.04 -4.08
N PRO A 98 14.37 -5.44 -5.01
CA PRO A 98 14.37 -6.78 -5.57
C PRO A 98 14.50 -7.80 -4.44
N GLN A 99 13.61 -8.78 -4.42
CA GLN A 99 13.60 -9.81 -3.38
C GLN A 99 14.84 -10.69 -3.53
N ALA A 100 15.85 -10.47 -2.68
CA ALA A 100 16.80 -11.52 -2.35
C ALA A 100 16.01 -12.64 -1.65
N GLN A 101 15.97 -13.80 -2.31
CA GLN A 101 15.39 -15.04 -1.81
C GLN A 101 15.90 -15.29 -0.38
N GLN A 102 15.07 -15.04 0.64
CA GLN A 102 15.30 -15.60 1.97
C GLN A 102 14.99 -17.09 1.87
N SER A 103 16.00 -17.88 1.52
CA SER A 103 16.02 -19.30 1.80
C SER A 103 15.70 -19.48 3.28
N ARG A 104 14.62 -20.21 3.57
CA ARG A 104 14.38 -20.78 4.90
C ARG A 104 15.62 -21.59 5.27
N ALA A 105 16.45 -21.07 6.16
CA ALA A 105 17.30 -21.95 6.96
C ALA A 105 16.34 -22.69 7.88
N ILE A 106 16.25 -24.00 7.70
CA ILE A 106 15.71 -24.91 8.70
C ILE A 106 16.80 -24.93 9.78
N ASP A 107 16.51 -24.39 10.97
CA ASP A 107 17.39 -24.57 12.13
C ASP A 107 17.41 -26.06 12.50
N PRO A 108 18.58 -26.71 12.57
CA PRO A 108 18.70 -28.13 12.90
C PRO A 108 18.74 -28.41 14.41
N ASP A 109 18.26 -27.48 15.25
CA ASP A 109 18.16 -27.70 16.70
C ASP A 109 16.69 -27.96 17.10
N ASP A 110 16.08 -28.95 16.46
CA ASP A 110 15.01 -29.76 17.06
C ASP A 110 15.68 -30.91 17.82
N GLU A 111 16.19 -30.61 19.01
CA GLU A 111 16.59 -31.62 19.99
C GLU A 111 15.98 -31.28 21.36
N THR A 112 14.76 -31.79 21.54
CA THR A 112 14.26 -32.48 22.74
C THR A 112 15.07 -32.32 24.04
N GLN A 113 14.46 -31.72 25.07
CA GLN A 113 14.62 -32.24 26.42
C GLN A 113 13.34 -32.05 27.24
N ALA A 114 12.78 -33.20 27.61
CA ALA A 114 11.69 -33.39 28.55
C ALA A 114 11.95 -32.72 29.92
N GLY A 115 10.85 -32.36 30.59
CA GLY A 115 10.85 -31.52 31.78
C GLY A 115 11.52 -32.09 33.04
N ILE A 116 11.65 -31.21 34.02
CA ILE A 116 11.75 -31.51 35.46
C ILE A 116 11.01 -30.40 36.22
N THR A 117 10.23 -30.85 37.19
CA THR A 117 9.41 -30.15 38.20
C THR A 117 10.25 -29.37 39.21
N TRP A 118 9.78 -28.22 39.69
CA TRP A 118 10.30 -27.56 40.91
C TRP A 118 9.28 -27.70 42.04
N GLY A 119 9.81 -27.95 43.24
CA GLY A 119 9.10 -28.39 44.44
C GLY A 119 8.41 -27.30 45.25
#